data_AF-A0A174IV61-F1
#
_entry.id   AF-A0A174IV61-F1
#
_cell.length_a   1.000
_cell.length_b   1.000
_cell.length_c   1.000
_cell.angle_alpha   90.00
_cell.angle_beta   90.00
_cell.angle_gamma   90.00
#
_symmetry.space_group_name_H-M   'P 1'
#
loop_
_entity.id
_entity.type
_entity.pdbx_description
1 polymer ?
#
loop_
_entity_poly.entity_id
_entity_poly.type
_entity_poly.pdbx_seq_one_letter_code
_entity_poly.pdbx_strand_id
1 'polypeptide(L)'
;MNFEIIDNIFQVIVFSLIVVADIVCWFLHKNRLYIILALAHSCFMMGTLYFVLYLVIRGKVPQFFYVSEISWIASYLFLHSYQIVGYKGQRMKISVIPLICGIGVAIISIWSGIFGPAILSTGVFTLAAGAIVYISVFQILYGDAPYKSSICILLCIILQVSLYISSSFFHDYTRFNLYFCIDIVLTISMAMLLPCTFMEVGKDDVH
;
A
#
# COMPACT_ATOMS: atom_id res chain seq x y z
N MET A 1 3.76 7.31 26.69
CA MET A 1 4.08 6.46 25.53
C MET A 1 3.58 7.21 24.31
N ASN A 2 4.44 7.52 23.34
CA ASN A 2 4.03 8.30 22.17
C ASN A 2 2.99 7.52 21.38
N PHE A 3 1.94 8.19 20.93
CA PHE A 3 0.85 7.56 20.19
C PHE A 3 1.38 6.92 18.89
N GLU A 4 2.39 7.54 18.29
CA GLU A 4 3.13 7.01 17.13
C GLU A 4 3.68 5.59 17.36
N ILE A 5 4.24 5.29 18.54
CA ILE A 5 4.74 3.94 18.83
C ILE A 5 3.58 2.96 18.94
N ILE A 6 2.48 3.36 19.57
CA ILE A 6 1.29 2.52 19.74
C ILE A 6 0.70 2.17 18.37
N ASP A 7 0.54 3.17 17.52
CA ASP A 7 -0.07 3.05 16.20
C ASP A 7 0.77 2.15 15.28
N ASN A 8 2.07 2.39 15.22
CA ASN A 8 2.96 1.57 14.39
C ASN A 8 3.12 0.14 14.94
N ILE A 9 3.06 -0.08 16.27
CA ILE A 9 3.00 -1.44 16.84
C ILE A 9 1.70 -2.15 16.44
N PHE A 10 0.56 -1.45 16.52
CA PHE A 10 -0.73 -1.96 16.05
C PHE A 10 -0.63 -2.38 14.58
N GLN A 11 -0.06 -1.52 13.73
CA GLN A 11 0.17 -1.81 12.32
C GLN A 11 1.03 -3.06 12.09
N VAL A 12 2.15 -3.20 12.80
CA VAL A 12 3.01 -4.40 12.72
C VAL A 12 2.24 -5.66 13.12
N ILE A 13 1.43 -5.61 14.19
CA ILE A 13 0.63 -6.75 14.63
C ILE A 13 -0.40 -7.13 13.55
N VAL A 14 -1.14 -6.15 13.02
CA VAL A 14 -2.14 -6.39 11.97
C VAL A 14 -1.49 -7.05 10.75
N PHE A 15 -0.39 -6.49 10.24
CA PHE A 15 0.27 -7.08 9.08
C PHE A 15 0.89 -8.45 9.39
N SER A 16 1.38 -8.69 10.61
CA SER A 16 1.86 -10.03 10.99
C SER A 16 0.74 -11.08 10.90
N LEU A 17 -0.46 -10.74 11.39
CA LEU A 17 -1.62 -11.63 11.32
C LEU A 17 -2.08 -11.84 9.87
N ILE A 18 -2.11 -10.77 9.08
CA ILE A 18 -2.52 -10.85 7.66
C ILE A 18 -1.50 -11.64 6.84
N VAL A 19 -0.20 -11.48 7.05
CA VAL A 19 0.83 -12.29 6.37
C VAL A 19 0.64 -13.78 6.66
N VAL A 20 0.37 -14.14 7.92
CA VAL A 20 0.06 -15.54 8.26
C VAL A 20 -1.19 -16.00 7.52
N ALA A 21 -2.25 -15.18 7.48
CA ALA A 21 -3.47 -15.50 6.76
C ALA A 21 -3.25 -15.63 5.24
N ASP A 22 -2.47 -14.76 4.61
CA ASP A 22 -2.11 -14.83 3.18
C ASP A 22 -1.39 -16.14 2.86
N ILE A 23 -0.43 -16.54 3.70
CA ILE A 23 0.32 -17.78 3.55
C ILE A 23 -0.61 -18.99 3.69
N VAL A 24 -1.52 -18.98 4.68
CA VAL A 24 -2.52 -20.03 4.85
C VAL A 24 -3.45 -20.10 3.63
N CYS A 25 -3.98 -18.97 3.16
CA CYS A 25 -4.80 -18.91 1.95
C CYS A 25 -4.05 -19.40 0.71
N TRP A 26 -2.75 -19.10 0.59
CA TRP A 26 -1.91 -19.64 -0.46
C TRP A 26 -1.80 -21.17 -0.38
N PHE A 27 -1.62 -21.74 0.82
CA PHE A 27 -1.62 -23.20 0.99
C PHE A 27 -2.96 -23.84 0.64
N LEU A 28 -4.07 -23.20 0.98
CA LEU A 28 -5.43 -23.70 0.75
C LEU A 28 -5.87 -23.61 -0.72
N HIS A 29 -5.66 -22.46 -1.37
CA HIS A 29 -6.18 -22.21 -2.72
C HIS A 29 -5.14 -22.38 -3.83
N LYS A 30 -3.85 -22.47 -3.49
CA LYS A 30 -2.72 -22.58 -4.44
C LYS A 30 -2.66 -21.49 -5.52
N ASN A 31 -3.35 -20.36 -5.31
CA ASN A 31 -3.35 -19.23 -6.23
C ASN A 31 -2.13 -18.32 -5.97
N ARG A 32 -1.47 -17.89 -7.06
CA ARG A 32 -0.30 -17.01 -7.03
C ARG A 32 -0.59 -15.63 -6.43
N LEU A 33 -1.84 -15.17 -6.48
CA LEU A 33 -2.22 -13.87 -5.91
C LEU A 33 -1.96 -13.80 -4.40
N TYR A 34 -2.24 -14.87 -3.66
CA TYR A 34 -2.04 -14.90 -2.20
C TYR A 34 -0.55 -14.83 -1.82
N ILE A 35 0.35 -15.47 -2.57
CA ILE A 35 1.79 -15.39 -2.26
C ILE A 35 2.35 -14.00 -2.60
N ILE A 36 1.88 -13.36 -3.67
CA ILE A 36 2.29 -11.98 -4.00
C ILE A 36 1.78 -11.01 -2.93
N LEU A 37 0.55 -11.21 -2.45
CA LEU A 37 -0.03 -10.41 -1.39
C LEU A 37 0.71 -10.60 -0.05
N ALA A 38 1.06 -11.84 0.29
CA ALA A 38 1.91 -12.14 1.45
C ALA A 38 3.25 -11.39 1.38
N LEU A 39 3.88 -11.33 0.20
CA LEU A 39 5.13 -10.58 0.01
C LEU A 39 4.92 -9.07 0.16
N ALA A 40 3.84 -8.52 -0.38
CA ALA A 40 3.49 -7.10 -0.20
C ALA A 40 3.33 -6.76 1.29
N HIS A 41 2.47 -7.50 2.00
CA HIS A 41 2.24 -7.28 3.43
C HIS A 41 3.49 -7.52 4.27
N SER A 42 4.33 -8.51 3.92
CA SER A 42 5.59 -8.77 4.62
C SER A 42 6.58 -7.61 4.47
N CYS A 43 6.71 -7.06 3.26
CA CYS A 43 7.56 -5.90 3.00
C CYS A 43 7.04 -4.66 3.75
N PHE A 44 5.74 -4.44 3.78
CA PHE A 44 5.17 -3.31 4.51
C PHE A 44 5.39 -3.46 6.03
N MET A 45 5.10 -4.66 6.56
CA MET A 45 5.34 -5.03 7.97
C MET A 45 6.79 -4.84 8.38
N MET A 46 7.75 -5.33 7.59
CA MET A 46 9.18 -5.20 7.90
C MET A 46 9.63 -3.74 7.90
N GLY A 47 9.13 -2.93 6.97
CA GLY A 47 9.41 -1.49 6.93
C GLY A 47 8.93 -0.78 8.20
N THR A 48 7.69 -1.06 8.62
CA THR A 48 7.09 -0.51 9.84
C THR A 48 7.77 -1.06 11.10
N LEU A 49 8.14 -2.33 11.14
CA LEU A 49 8.86 -2.92 12.28
C LEU A 49 10.22 -2.26 12.48
N TYR A 50 10.98 -2.06 11.41
CA TYR A 50 12.26 -1.33 11.49
C TYR A 50 12.05 0.10 12.01
N PHE A 51 11.01 0.78 11.54
CA PHE A 51 10.64 2.12 11.97
C PHE A 51 10.33 2.16 13.48
N VAL A 52 9.48 1.26 13.97
CA VAL A 52 9.13 1.12 15.40
C VAL A 52 10.37 0.86 16.25
N LEU A 53 11.20 -0.11 15.86
CA LEU A 53 12.41 -0.47 16.60
C LEU A 53 13.35 0.73 16.69
N TYR A 54 13.51 1.48 15.61
CA TYR A 54 14.30 2.70 15.62
C TYR A 54 13.75 3.72 16.62
N LEU A 55 12.43 3.98 16.59
CA LEU A 55 11.79 4.92 17.52
C LEU A 55 11.96 4.50 18.98
N VAL A 56 11.78 3.21 19.28
CA VAL A 56 11.93 2.67 20.64
C VAL A 56 13.37 2.79 21.14
N ILE A 57 14.36 2.52 20.28
CA ILE A 57 15.78 2.55 20.68
C ILE A 57 16.32 3.99 20.77
N ARG A 58 15.97 4.86 19.81
CA ARG A 58 16.59 6.19 19.66
C ARG A 58 15.74 7.33 20.19
N GLY A 59 14.44 7.12 20.41
CA GLY A 59 13.51 8.12 20.96
C GLY A 59 13.31 9.35 20.08
N LYS A 60 13.73 9.32 18.81
CA LYS A 60 13.62 10.42 17.85
C LYS A 60 13.20 9.86 16.49
N VAL A 61 12.38 10.62 15.77
CA VAL A 61 12.06 10.35 14.36
C VAL A 61 13.30 10.63 13.51
N PRO A 62 13.91 9.65 12.83
CA PRO A 62 15.07 9.89 11.99
C PRO A 62 14.68 10.62 10.71
N GLN A 63 15.63 11.36 10.16
CA GLN A 63 15.39 12.19 8.98
C GLN A 63 15.60 11.44 7.65
N PHE A 64 16.25 10.27 7.68
CA PHE A 64 16.47 9.41 6.51
C PHE A 64 16.21 7.94 6.91
N PHE A 65 15.25 7.30 6.26
CA PHE A 65 14.84 5.92 6.57
C PHE A 65 15.09 4.98 5.39
N TYR A 66 16.32 4.87 4.91
CA TYR A 66 16.59 4.06 3.71
C TYR A 66 16.02 2.63 3.80
N VAL A 67 16.09 1.97 4.96
CA VAL A 67 15.57 0.61 5.12
C VAL A 67 14.03 0.56 5.07
N SER A 68 13.34 1.38 5.86
CA SER A 68 11.87 1.40 5.86
C SER A 68 11.29 1.89 4.53
N GLU A 69 11.88 2.92 3.94
CA GLU A 69 11.46 3.47 2.65
C GLU A 69 11.56 2.43 1.53
N ILE A 70 12.70 1.75 1.42
CA ILE A 70 12.91 0.70 0.42
C ILE A 70 11.91 -0.45 0.64
N SER A 71 11.64 -0.81 1.90
CA SER A 71 10.68 -1.87 2.24
C SER A 71 9.24 -1.50 1.88
N TRP A 72 8.81 -0.27 2.16
CA TRP A 72 7.49 0.22 1.77
C TRP A 72 7.36 0.34 0.25
N ILE A 73 8.38 0.85 -0.45
CA ILE A 73 8.43 0.88 -1.92
C ILE A 73 8.32 -0.54 -2.50
N ALA A 74 9.05 -1.51 -1.93
CA ALA A 74 8.96 -2.90 -2.35
C ALA A 74 7.55 -3.47 -2.18
N SER A 75 6.86 -3.14 -1.09
CA SER A 75 5.44 -3.49 -0.90
C SER A 75 4.57 -2.97 -2.04
N TYR A 76 4.71 -1.70 -2.43
CA TYR A 76 3.94 -1.14 -3.55
C TYR A 76 4.31 -1.80 -4.89
N LEU A 77 5.57 -2.17 -5.11
CA LEU A 77 5.97 -2.93 -6.31
C LEU A 77 5.34 -4.34 -6.34
N PHE A 78 5.21 -5.00 -5.18
CA PHE A 78 4.46 -6.25 -5.07
C PHE A 78 2.96 -6.05 -5.30
N LEU A 79 2.36 -4.96 -4.83
CA LEU A 79 0.97 -4.62 -5.15
C LEU A 79 0.78 -4.36 -6.65
N HIS A 80 1.73 -3.70 -7.30
CA HIS A 80 1.69 -3.53 -8.75
C HIS A 80 1.78 -4.89 -9.48
N SER A 81 2.67 -5.77 -9.02
CA SER A 81 2.77 -7.14 -9.54
C SER A 81 1.49 -7.94 -9.32
N TYR A 82 0.84 -7.78 -8.15
CA TYR A 82 -0.46 -8.37 -7.83
C TYR A 82 -1.52 -7.94 -8.86
N GLN A 83 -1.58 -6.65 -9.21
CA GLN A 83 -2.53 -6.16 -10.20
C GLN A 83 -2.25 -6.70 -11.60
N ILE A 84 -0.98 -6.81 -12.00
CA ILE A 84 -0.60 -7.38 -13.30
C ILE A 84 -0.99 -8.86 -13.39
N VAL A 85 -0.76 -9.62 -12.32
CA VAL A 85 -1.08 -11.06 -12.29
C VAL A 85 -2.59 -11.30 -12.17
N GLY A 86 -3.30 -10.45 -11.42
CA GLY A 86 -4.77 -10.51 -11.31
C GLY A 86 -5.45 -10.14 -12.63
N TYR A 87 -4.79 -9.31 -13.44
CA TYR A 87 -5.23 -8.96 -14.78
C TYR A 87 -4.94 -10.11 -15.75
N LYS A 88 -5.93 -10.98 -15.99
CA LYS A 88 -5.87 -12.18 -16.85
C LYS A 88 -5.67 -11.88 -18.35
N GLY A 89 -4.60 -11.18 -18.72
CA GLY A 89 -4.12 -11.05 -20.10
C GLY A 89 -5.02 -10.28 -21.08
N GLN A 90 -6.00 -9.51 -20.59
CA GLN A 90 -6.72 -8.56 -21.45
C GLN A 90 -5.72 -7.53 -22.01
N ARG A 91 -5.84 -7.17 -23.29
CA ARG A 91 -4.96 -6.15 -23.87
C ARG A 91 -5.34 -4.80 -23.27
N MET A 92 -4.45 -4.20 -22.49
CA MET A 92 -4.64 -2.82 -22.02
C MET A 92 -4.75 -1.90 -23.23
N LYS A 93 -5.96 -1.36 -23.45
CA LYS A 93 -6.14 -0.27 -24.41
C LYS A 93 -5.65 0.99 -23.73
N ILE A 94 -4.82 1.77 -24.43
CA ILE A 94 -4.36 3.05 -23.89
C ILE A 94 -5.58 3.96 -23.73
N SER A 95 -5.97 4.22 -22.48
CA SER A 95 -7.03 5.18 -22.14
C SER A 95 -6.45 6.42 -21.50
N VAL A 96 -7.03 7.57 -21.85
CA VAL A 96 -6.59 8.89 -21.41
C VAL A 96 -6.98 9.16 -19.96
N ILE A 97 -8.14 8.69 -19.50
CA ILE A 97 -8.63 8.96 -18.14
C ILE A 97 -7.71 8.34 -17.07
N PRO A 98 -7.39 7.02 -17.12
CA PRO A 98 -6.46 6.43 -16.16
C PRO A 98 -5.05 7.04 -16.24
N LEU A 99 -4.62 7.47 -17.43
CA LEU A 99 -3.34 8.15 -17.63
C LEU A 99 -3.30 9.49 -16.87
N ILE A 100 -4.34 10.31 -17.01
CA ILE A 100 -4.45 11.57 -16.28
C ILE A 100 -4.45 11.34 -14.77
N CYS A 101 -5.19 10.34 -14.28
CA CYS A 101 -5.21 10.00 -12.85
C CYS A 101 -3.83 9.56 -12.34
N GLY A 102 -3.14 8.68 -13.08
CA GLY A 102 -1.80 8.22 -12.73
C GLY A 102 -0.77 9.36 -12.70
N ILE A 103 -0.81 10.24 -13.71
CA ILE A 103 0.05 11.45 -13.76
C ILE A 103 -0.29 12.40 -12.61
N GLY A 104 -1.57 12.61 -12.30
CA GLY A 104 -2.00 13.47 -11.20
C GLY A 104 -1.45 13.02 -9.85
N VAL A 105 -1.58 11.72 -9.53
CA VAL A 105 -1.01 11.16 -8.30
C VAL A 105 0.51 11.26 -8.29
N ALA A 106 1.16 11.05 -9.45
CA ALA A 106 2.60 11.20 -9.56
C ALA A 106 3.07 12.64 -9.25
N ILE A 107 2.41 13.65 -9.82
CA ILE A 107 2.73 15.06 -9.56
C ILE A 107 2.51 15.41 -8.09
N ILE A 108 1.41 14.97 -7.49
CA ILE A 108 1.13 15.21 -6.07
C ILE A 108 2.18 14.54 -5.17
N SER A 109 2.63 13.34 -5.53
CA SER A 109 3.66 12.59 -4.78
C SER A 109 5.02 13.29 -4.84
N ILE A 110 5.38 13.86 -5.99
CA ILE A 110 6.61 14.67 -6.14
C ILE A 110 6.48 15.98 -5.35
N TRP A 111 5.34 16.68 -5.49
CA TRP A 111 5.12 17.97 -4.83
C TRP A 111 5.10 17.86 -3.31
N SER A 112 4.48 16.80 -2.79
CA SER A 112 4.49 16.51 -1.36
C SER A 112 5.89 16.10 -0.88
N GLY A 113 6.72 15.48 -1.73
CA GLY A 113 8.04 15.01 -1.35
C GLY A 113 7.95 13.81 -0.41
N ILE A 114 7.15 12.81 -0.77
CA ILE A 114 6.71 11.69 0.09
C ILE A 114 7.82 10.93 0.85
N PHE A 115 9.06 10.96 0.36
CA PHE A 115 10.23 10.39 1.03
C PHE A 115 11.33 11.43 1.31
N GLY A 116 10.92 12.69 1.53
CA GLY A 116 11.82 13.79 1.86
C GLY A 116 12.87 14.06 0.77
N PRO A 117 14.14 14.34 1.14
CA PRO A 117 15.20 14.69 0.19
C PRO A 117 15.66 13.53 -0.70
N ALA A 118 15.17 12.31 -0.46
CA ALA A 118 15.57 11.12 -1.22
C ALA A 118 14.86 11.10 -2.58
N ILE A 119 15.42 11.84 -3.55
CA ILE A 119 14.89 11.98 -4.91
C ILE A 119 14.67 10.60 -5.58
N LEU A 120 15.56 9.64 -5.33
CA LEU A 120 15.45 8.29 -5.89
C LEU A 120 14.25 7.53 -5.29
N SER A 121 14.12 7.48 -3.95
CA SER A 121 12.99 6.83 -3.28
C SER A 121 11.66 7.44 -3.71
N THR A 122 11.56 8.78 -3.70
CA THR A 122 10.38 9.53 -4.15
C THR A 122 10.07 9.24 -5.62
N GLY A 123 11.09 9.21 -6.49
CA GLY A 123 10.93 8.91 -7.92
C GLY A 123 10.40 7.50 -8.17
N VAL A 124 10.97 6.48 -7.51
CA VAL A 124 10.54 5.09 -7.67
C VAL A 124 9.10 4.90 -7.17
N PHE A 125 8.76 5.46 -6.00
CA PHE A 125 7.40 5.40 -5.48
C PHE A 125 6.41 6.11 -6.41
N THR A 126 6.75 7.30 -6.89
CA THR A 126 5.90 8.08 -7.80
C THR A 126 5.56 7.29 -9.05
N LEU A 127 6.55 6.60 -9.63
CA LEU A 127 6.34 5.73 -10.80
C LEU A 127 5.47 4.53 -10.45
N ALA A 128 5.75 3.85 -9.32
CA ALA A 128 4.96 2.71 -8.87
C ALA A 128 3.50 3.10 -8.58
N ALA A 129 3.27 4.17 -7.80
CA ALA A 129 1.95 4.69 -7.47
C ALA A 129 1.19 5.15 -8.71
N GLY A 130 1.84 5.86 -9.64
CA GLY A 130 1.24 6.27 -10.91
C GLY A 130 0.81 5.07 -11.76
N ALA A 131 1.65 4.03 -11.86
CA ALA A 131 1.33 2.81 -12.59
C ALA A 131 0.21 2.00 -11.92
N ILE A 132 0.22 1.90 -10.59
CA ILE A 132 -0.85 1.27 -9.79
C ILE A 132 -2.18 1.99 -10.01
N VAL A 133 -2.20 3.31 -9.93
CA VAL A 133 -3.41 4.13 -10.14
C VAL A 133 -3.92 3.97 -11.57
N TYR A 134 -3.02 3.97 -12.55
CA TYR A 134 -3.39 3.73 -13.95
C TYR A 134 -4.13 2.39 -14.11
N ILE A 135 -3.56 1.29 -13.61
CA ILE A 135 -4.19 -0.03 -13.72
C ILE A 135 -5.49 -0.08 -12.93
N SER A 136 -5.51 0.46 -11.70
CA SER A 136 -6.69 0.47 -10.85
C SER A 136 -7.87 1.19 -11.50
N VAL A 137 -7.64 2.41 -12.00
CA VAL A 137 -8.68 3.22 -12.66
C VAL A 137 -9.10 2.59 -13.98
N PHE A 138 -8.16 2.02 -14.74
CA PHE A 138 -8.50 1.29 -15.96
C PHE A 138 -9.42 0.10 -15.69
N GLN A 139 -9.11 -0.71 -14.66
CA GLN A 139 -9.92 -1.85 -14.26
C GLN A 139 -11.32 -1.42 -13.77
N ILE A 140 -11.42 -0.33 -13.02
CA ILE A 140 -12.71 0.20 -12.55
C ILE A 140 -13.58 0.71 -13.72
N LEU A 141 -12.98 1.34 -14.72
CA LEU A 141 -13.73 1.95 -15.83
C LEU A 141 -14.06 0.98 -16.97
N TYR A 142 -13.17 0.03 -17.25
CA TYR A 142 -13.24 -0.79 -18.46
C TYR A 142 -13.06 -2.29 -18.20
N GLY A 143 -12.74 -2.70 -16.98
CA GLY A 143 -12.56 -4.10 -16.63
C GLY A 143 -13.89 -4.82 -16.47
N ASP A 144 -13.94 -6.07 -16.91
CA ASP A 144 -14.98 -7.00 -16.45
C ASP A 144 -14.66 -7.42 -15.02
N ALA A 145 -15.70 -7.60 -14.21
CA ALA A 145 -15.57 -7.88 -12.77
C ALA A 145 -14.57 -9.00 -12.47
N PRO A 146 -13.85 -8.94 -11.33
CA PRO A 146 -14.09 -8.06 -10.19
C PRO A 146 -13.07 -6.92 -10.01
N TYR A 147 -13.55 -5.79 -9.47
CA TYR A 147 -12.80 -4.54 -9.29
C TYR A 147 -12.60 -4.16 -7.80
N LYS A 148 -12.96 -5.04 -6.85
CA LYS A 148 -12.95 -4.69 -5.42
C LYS A 148 -11.53 -4.50 -4.91
N SER A 149 -10.63 -5.39 -5.31
CA SER A 149 -9.21 -5.25 -5.00
C SER A 149 -8.63 -4.00 -5.64
N SER A 150 -9.06 -3.63 -6.85
CA SER A 150 -8.61 -2.41 -7.55
C SER A 150 -9.06 -1.13 -6.83
N ILE A 151 -10.31 -1.08 -6.36
CA ILE A 151 -10.82 0.03 -5.53
C ILE A 151 -10.02 0.11 -4.23
N CYS A 152 -9.78 -1.03 -3.59
CA CYS A 152 -9.06 -1.10 -2.33
C CYS A 152 -7.60 -0.61 -2.48
N ILE A 153 -6.90 -1.03 -3.54
CA ILE A 153 -5.55 -0.55 -3.86
C ILE A 153 -5.55 0.95 -4.16
N LEU A 154 -6.51 1.45 -4.94
CA LEU A 154 -6.65 2.88 -5.22
C LEU A 154 -6.84 3.69 -3.93
N LEU A 155 -7.70 3.21 -3.03
CA LEU A 155 -7.91 3.81 -1.71
C LEU A 155 -6.61 3.82 -0.89
N CYS A 156 -5.84 2.73 -0.90
CA CYS A 156 -4.55 2.66 -0.20
C CYS A 156 -3.56 3.73 -0.71
N ILE A 157 -3.50 3.97 -2.03
CA ILE A 157 -2.61 5.00 -2.58
C ILE A 157 -3.07 6.40 -2.18
N ILE A 158 -4.38 6.67 -2.24
CA ILE A 158 -4.92 7.97 -1.82
C ILE A 158 -4.63 8.22 -0.35
N LEU A 159 -4.83 7.21 0.51
CA LEU A 159 -4.56 7.29 1.94
C LEU A 159 -3.06 7.47 2.21
N GLN A 160 -2.17 6.77 1.50
CA GLN A 160 -0.73 6.93 1.64
C GLN A 160 -0.27 8.36 1.33
N VAL A 161 -0.77 8.94 0.23
CA VAL A 161 -0.46 10.32 -0.14
C VAL A 161 -1.05 11.29 0.90
N SER A 162 -2.27 11.05 1.35
CA SER A 162 -2.94 11.87 2.35
C SER A 162 -2.25 11.82 3.71
N LEU A 163 -1.70 10.67 4.10
CA LEU A 163 -0.94 10.48 5.33
C LEU A 163 0.29 11.38 5.33
N TYR A 164 1.04 11.39 4.23
CA TYR A 164 2.21 12.25 4.11
C TYR A 164 1.84 13.73 4.15
N ILE A 165 0.81 14.14 3.40
CA ILE A 165 0.32 15.52 3.44
C ILE A 165 -0.09 15.90 4.88
N SER A 166 -0.78 15.01 5.59
CA SER A 166 -1.20 15.23 6.98
C SER A 166 -0.01 15.37 7.94
N SER A 167 1.05 14.58 7.75
CA SER A 167 2.29 14.67 8.54
C SER A 167 2.95 16.05 8.44
N SER A 168 2.86 16.71 7.28
CA SER A 168 3.35 18.09 7.11
C SER A 168 2.57 19.14 7.91
N PHE A 169 1.32 18.86 8.31
CA PHE A 169 0.51 19.78 9.11
C PHE A 169 0.56 19.47 10.62
N PHE A 170 0.62 18.19 11.00
CA PHE A 170 0.58 17.76 12.39
C PHE A 170 1.94 17.24 12.88
N HIS A 171 2.62 18.05 13.70
CA HIS A 171 3.94 17.70 14.27
C HIS A 171 3.87 17.17 15.71
N ASP A 172 2.69 17.17 16.32
CA ASP A 172 2.49 16.62 17.67
C ASP A 172 2.05 15.15 17.57
N TYR A 173 3.02 14.25 17.77
CA TYR A 173 2.85 12.79 17.72
C TYR A 173 2.49 12.17 19.08
N THR A 174 2.24 13.02 20.10
CA THR A 174 1.91 12.55 21.45
C THR A 174 0.41 12.32 21.68
N ARG A 175 -0.45 12.93 20.85
CA ARG A 175 -1.91 12.84 20.92
C ARG A 175 -2.48 12.34 19.61
N PHE A 176 -3.65 11.69 19.69
CA PHE A 176 -4.40 11.28 18.50
C PHE A 176 -4.73 12.49 17.61
N ASN A 177 -4.52 12.36 16.31
CA ASN A 177 -4.66 13.41 15.30
C ASN A 177 -5.14 12.79 13.97
N LEU A 178 -5.35 13.64 12.95
CA LEU A 178 -5.80 13.18 11.64
C LEU A 178 -4.80 12.23 10.96
N TYR A 179 -3.51 12.44 11.16
CA TYR A 179 -2.45 11.59 10.61
C TYR A 179 -2.61 10.13 11.08
N PHE A 180 -2.82 9.92 12.38
CA PHE A 180 -3.06 8.58 12.94
C PHE A 180 -4.39 7.98 12.47
N CYS A 181 -5.42 8.79 12.28
CA CYS A 181 -6.68 8.31 11.70
C CYS A 181 -6.47 7.77 10.28
N ILE A 182 -5.73 8.52 9.45
CA ILE A 182 -5.42 8.10 8.08
C ILE A 182 -4.57 6.82 8.09
N ASP A 183 -3.59 6.70 9.00
CA ASP A 183 -2.71 5.53 9.09
C ASP A 183 -3.46 4.25 9.52
N ILE A 184 -4.36 4.37 10.49
CA ILE A 184 -5.24 3.25 10.88
C ILE A 184 -6.12 2.83 9.71
N VAL A 185 -6.73 3.79 9.00
CA VAL A 185 -7.59 3.49 7.85
C VAL A 185 -6.79 2.90 6.70
N LEU A 186 -5.56 3.35 6.47
CA LEU A 186 -4.63 2.78 5.50
C LEU A 186 -4.28 1.34 5.86
N THR A 187 -3.94 1.07 7.12
CA THR A 187 -3.61 -0.27 7.64
C THR A 187 -4.78 -1.22 7.45
N ILE A 188 -6.00 -0.80 7.80
CA ILE A 188 -7.22 -1.59 7.59
C ILE A 188 -7.47 -1.80 6.09
N SER A 189 -7.29 -0.77 5.27
CA SER A 189 -7.51 -0.86 3.82
C SER A 189 -6.54 -1.86 3.17
N MET A 190 -5.27 -1.83 3.55
CA MET A 190 -4.29 -2.80 3.08
C MET A 190 -4.64 -4.21 3.55
N ALA A 191 -5.02 -4.39 4.83
CA ALA A 191 -5.48 -5.67 5.36
C ALA A 191 -6.73 -6.21 4.63
N MET A 192 -7.63 -5.32 4.18
CA MET A 192 -8.82 -5.66 3.40
C MET A 192 -8.51 -6.17 1.99
N LEU A 193 -7.27 -6.08 1.52
CA LEU A 193 -6.88 -6.68 0.24
C LEU A 193 -7.04 -8.20 0.26
N LEU A 194 -6.71 -8.87 1.37
CA LEU A 194 -6.86 -10.33 1.49
C LEU A 194 -8.32 -10.80 1.33
N PRO A 195 -9.30 -10.29 2.10
CA PRO A 195 -10.70 -10.68 1.88
C PRO A 195 -11.22 -10.23 0.51
N CYS A 196 -10.76 -9.09 -0.04
CA CYS A 196 -11.07 -8.72 -1.41
C CYS A 196 -10.58 -9.80 -2.39
N THR A 197 -9.32 -10.21 -2.33
CA THR A 197 -8.76 -11.28 -3.17
C THR A 197 -9.54 -12.58 -3.00
N PHE A 198 -9.91 -12.94 -1.77
CA PHE A 198 -10.69 -14.15 -1.50
C PHE A 198 -12.06 -14.14 -2.20
N MET A 199 -12.78 -13.01 -2.13
CA MET A 199 -14.07 -12.85 -2.81
C MET A 199 -13.94 -12.86 -4.34
N GLU A 200 -12.79 -12.45 -4.86
CA GLU A 200 -12.52 -12.38 -6.30
C GLU A 200 -12.14 -13.76 -6.85
N VAL A 201 -11.20 -14.45 -6.20
CA VAL A 201 -10.77 -15.80 -6.59
C VAL A 201 -11.91 -16.80 -6.43
N GLY A 202 -12.68 -16.73 -5.34
CA GLY A 202 -13.80 -17.66 -5.11
C GLY A 202 -14.96 -17.53 -6.10
N LYS A 203 -15.06 -16.43 -6.86
CA LYS A 203 -16.06 -16.29 -7.93
C LYS A 203 -15.62 -16.92 -9.24
N ASP A 204 -14.32 -16.98 -9.50
CA ASP A 204 -13.76 -17.56 -10.72
C ASP A 204 -13.85 -19.09 -10.75
N ASP A 205 -13.94 -19.75 -9.58
CA ASP A 205 -14.04 -21.21 -9.45
C ASP A 205 -15.48 -21.76 -9.67
N VAL A 206 -16.48 -20.90 -9.90
CA VAL A 206 -17.91 -21.28 -10.02
C VAL A 206 -18.41 -21.29 -11.48
N HIS A 207 -17.50 -21.12 -12.45
CA HIS A 207 -17.82 -21.18 -13.89
C HIS A 207 -16.98 -22.24 -14.60
#